data_AF-A0A2D9DW85-F1
#
_entry.id   AF-A0A2D9DW85-F1
#
_cell.length_a   1.000
_cell.length_b   1.000
_cell.length_c   1.000
_cell.angle_alpha   90.00
_cell.angle_beta   90.00
_cell.angle_gamma   90.00
#
_symmetry.space_group_name_H-M   'P 1'
#
loop_
_entity.id
_entity.type
_entity.pdbx_description
1 polymer ?
#
loop_
_entity_poly.entity_id
_entity_poly.type
_entity_poly.pdbx_seq_one_letter_code
_entity_poly.pdbx_strand_id
1 'polypeptide(L)'
;MNIVIADSHVDLMGSVTFSQKQLIRRWDQELGKKWGQEVQDNLRDFMQIKASLDPETFPNYAQNESLLAEFIADKQVCYSRRIADEAKNALLISVIEYEQAVRRKAELELLINGREAVAEVPEERDPDTQEITQEYVAPVEAVEPLAQTIEQDGETVDNPAYLDVVAELAECQAVIDEASPEVLTQVSQRQ
;
A
#
# COMPACT_ATOMS: atom_id res chain seq x y z
N MET A 1 -7.39 18.43 8.66
CA MET A 1 -6.86 17.68 9.81
C MET A 1 -5.53 17.10 9.36
N ASN A 2 -4.42 17.70 9.79
CA ASN A 2 -3.07 17.25 9.41
C ASN A 2 -2.81 15.89 10.05
N ILE A 3 -2.58 14.88 9.22
CA ILE A 3 -2.08 13.59 9.68
C ILE A 3 -0.60 13.81 10.00
N VAL A 4 -0.30 14.00 11.28
CA VAL A 4 1.06 13.83 11.80
C VAL A 4 1.32 12.32 11.73
N ILE A 5 2.04 11.91 10.70
CA ILE A 5 2.54 10.54 10.57
C ILE A 5 3.49 10.33 11.75
N ALA A 6 3.10 9.48 12.69
CA ALA A 6 3.92 9.17 13.84
C ALA A 6 5.32 8.74 13.38
N ASP A 7 6.33 9.42 13.92
CA ASP A 7 7.77 9.22 13.70
C ASP A 7 8.26 7.83 14.12
N SER A 8 7.86 6.78 13.39
CA SER A 8 8.66 5.55 13.30
C SER A 8 9.29 5.42 11.91
N HIS A 9 9.56 6.57 11.28
CA HIS A 9 10.19 6.80 9.97
C HIS A 9 11.67 6.38 9.86
N VAL A 10 12.12 5.39 10.62
CA VAL A 10 13.47 4.86 10.45
C VAL A 10 13.36 3.45 9.89
N ASP A 11 13.12 3.39 8.57
CA ASP A 11 13.72 2.40 7.65
C ASP A 11 13.16 2.43 6.21
N LEU A 12 12.31 3.40 5.84
CA LEU A 12 11.87 3.58 4.43
C LEU A 12 12.92 4.23 3.50
N MET A 13 14.17 4.40 3.97
CA MET A 13 15.30 4.94 3.20
C MET A 13 16.48 3.94 3.06
N GLY A 14 16.25 2.65 3.34
CA GLY A 14 17.19 1.58 3.04
C GLY A 14 16.81 0.91 1.72
N SER A 15 17.79 0.63 0.87
CA SER A 15 17.73 -0.07 -0.43
C SER A 15 17.24 -1.53 -0.36
N VAL A 16 16.21 -1.80 0.43
CA VAL A 16 15.59 -3.12 0.61
C VAL A 16 14.24 -3.09 -0.07
N THR A 17 14.18 -3.60 -1.30
CA THR A 17 12.92 -3.94 -1.96
C THR A 17 12.28 -5.11 -1.21
N PHE A 18 11.39 -4.81 -0.26
CA PHE A 18 10.56 -5.83 0.38
C PHE A 18 9.54 -6.35 -0.63
N SER A 19 9.41 -7.67 -0.74
CA SER A 19 8.29 -8.27 -1.48
C SER A 19 6.97 -8.00 -0.76
N GLN A 20 5.84 -8.05 -1.47
CA GLN A 20 4.49 -7.86 -0.93
C GLN A 20 4.23 -8.71 0.33
N LYS A 21 4.63 -9.99 0.31
CA LYS A 21 4.53 -10.90 1.47
C LYS A 21 5.37 -10.44 2.66
N GLN A 22 6.50 -9.77 2.42
CA GLN A 22 7.36 -9.24 3.49
C GLN A 22 6.80 -7.94 4.07
N LEU A 23 6.21 -7.06 3.25
CA LEU A 23 5.55 -5.84 3.72
C LEU A 23 4.32 -6.15 4.56
N ILE A 24 3.44 -7.04 4.07
CA ILE A 24 2.25 -7.50 4.80
C ILE A 24 2.67 -8.12 6.14
N ARG A 25 3.63 -9.05 6.12
CA ARG A 25 4.11 -9.73 7.33
C ARG A 25 4.77 -8.77 8.32
N ARG A 26 5.47 -7.74 7.85
CA ARG A 26 6.09 -6.73 8.72
C ARG A 26 5.03 -5.82 9.34
N TRP A 27 4.04 -5.38 8.57
CA TRP A 27 2.92 -4.60 9.09
C TRP A 27 2.06 -5.38 10.08
N ASP A 28 1.75 -6.65 9.78
CA ASP A 28 1.04 -7.54 10.71
C ASP A 28 1.85 -7.78 11.99
N GLN A 29 3.17 -7.88 11.89
CA GLN A 29 4.05 -7.99 13.06
C GLN A 29 4.10 -6.71 13.89
N GLU A 30 4.19 -5.54 13.27
CA GLU A 30 4.21 -4.26 13.99
C GLU A 30 2.84 -3.94 14.63
N LEU A 31 1.74 -4.20 13.92
CA LEU A 31 0.39 -4.15 14.49
C LEU A 31 0.22 -5.17 15.63
N GLY A 32 0.68 -6.39 15.43
CA GLY A 32 0.65 -7.44 16.45
C GLY A 32 1.48 -7.08 17.69
N LYS A 33 2.63 -6.43 17.54
CA LYS A 33 3.45 -5.92 18.66
C LYS A 33 2.74 -4.79 19.40
N LYS A 34 2.22 -3.79 18.67
CA LYS A 34 1.46 -2.67 19.26
C LYS A 34 0.28 -3.19 20.08
N TRP A 35 -0.55 -4.06 19.50
CA TRP A 35 -1.72 -4.61 20.17
C TRP A 35 -1.34 -5.62 21.27
N GLY A 36 -0.26 -6.38 21.10
CA GLY A 36 0.27 -7.27 22.14
C GLY A 36 0.72 -6.50 23.37
N GLN A 37 1.40 -5.37 23.18
CA GLN A 37 1.80 -4.48 24.26
C GLN A 37 0.59 -3.82 24.92
N GLU A 38 -0.37 -3.29 24.13
CA GLU A 38 -1.60 -2.69 24.66
C GLU A 38 -2.44 -3.72 25.45
N VAL A 39 -2.51 -4.98 25.01
CA VAL A 39 -3.16 -6.07 25.76
C VAL A 39 -2.42 -6.40 27.05
N GLN A 40 -1.08 -6.41 27.06
CA GLN A 40 -0.30 -6.65 28.28
C GLN A 40 -0.41 -5.50 29.28
N ASP A 41 -0.45 -4.25 28.81
CA ASP A 41 -0.65 -3.08 29.65
C ASP A 41 -2.08 -3.09 30.24
N ASN A 42 -3.07 -3.40 29.41
CA ASN A 42 -4.45 -3.59 29.86
C ASN A 42 -4.62 -4.73 30.89
N LEU A 43 -3.90 -5.84 30.72
CA LEU A 43 -3.88 -6.95 31.68
C LEU A 43 -3.21 -6.54 32.99
N ARG A 44 -2.14 -5.74 32.93
CA ARG A 44 -1.43 -5.21 34.09
C ARG A 44 -2.30 -4.25 34.89
N ASP A 45 -2.97 -3.32 34.22
CA ASP A 45 -3.90 -2.39 34.83
C ASP A 45 -5.08 -3.14 35.46
N PHE A 46 -5.65 -4.12 34.74
CA PHE A 46 -6.68 -4.99 35.29
C PHE A 46 -6.21 -5.74 36.54
N MET A 47 -5.01 -6.32 36.54
CA MET A 47 -4.45 -7.03 37.69
C MET A 47 -4.24 -6.13 38.91
N GLN A 48 -3.98 -4.83 38.73
CA GLN A 48 -3.87 -3.86 39.82
C GLN A 48 -5.23 -3.51 40.42
N ILE A 49 -6.29 -3.46 39.61
CA ILE A 49 -7.65 -3.09 40.05
C ILE A 49 -8.46 -4.33 40.46
N LYS A 50 -8.03 -5.54 40.08
CA LYS A 50 -8.75 -6.81 40.33
C LYS A 50 -8.98 -7.10 41.82
N ALA A 51 -8.02 -6.78 42.68
CA ALA A 51 -8.17 -6.95 44.13
C ALA A 51 -9.26 -6.04 44.70
N SER A 52 -9.47 -4.87 44.08
CA SER A 52 -10.61 -3.97 44.34
C SER A 52 -11.87 -4.33 43.54
N LEU A 53 -12.02 -5.58 43.10
CA LEU A 53 -13.25 -6.07 42.43
C LEU A 53 -13.75 -7.40 43.03
N ASP A 54 -13.12 -7.92 44.11
CA ASP A 54 -13.49 -9.17 44.79
C ASP A 54 -14.76 -9.03 45.67
N PRO A 55 -15.91 -9.62 45.28
CA PRO A 55 -17.22 -9.40 45.91
C PRO A 55 -17.28 -9.64 47.42
N GLU A 56 -16.44 -10.53 47.97
CA GLU A 56 -16.40 -10.85 49.40
C GLU A 56 -15.80 -9.72 50.27
N THR A 57 -15.15 -8.73 49.64
CA THR A 57 -14.51 -7.58 50.33
C THR A 57 -15.26 -6.25 50.16
N PHE A 58 -16.45 -6.22 49.54
CA PHE A 58 -17.15 -4.98 49.18
C PHE A 58 -18.39 -4.62 50.02
N PRO A 59 -18.33 -3.54 50.82
CA PRO A 59 -19.53 -2.96 51.42
C PRO A 59 -20.31 -1.98 50.49
N ASN A 60 -19.80 -1.63 49.29
CA ASN A 60 -20.44 -0.66 48.37
C ASN A 60 -20.51 -1.15 46.91
N TYR A 61 -21.53 -1.96 46.60
CA TYR A 61 -21.74 -2.60 45.29
C TYR A 61 -21.87 -1.62 44.09
N ALA A 62 -22.49 -0.46 44.30
CA ALA A 62 -22.79 0.50 43.22
C ALA A 62 -21.54 1.22 42.66
N GLN A 63 -20.51 1.46 43.48
CA GLN A 63 -19.26 2.09 43.01
C GLN A 63 -18.45 1.11 42.15
N ASN A 64 -18.52 -0.19 42.43
CA ASN A 64 -17.84 -1.21 41.64
C ASN A 64 -18.49 -1.45 40.29
N GLU A 65 -19.81 -1.38 40.22
CA GLU A 65 -20.54 -1.46 38.95
C GLU A 65 -20.12 -0.32 38.00
N SER A 66 -19.90 0.88 38.53
CA SER A 66 -19.35 2.01 37.78
C SER A 66 -17.94 1.73 37.24
N LEU A 67 -17.03 1.24 38.08
CA LEU A 67 -15.65 0.93 37.67
C LEU A 67 -15.59 -0.20 36.63
N LEU A 68 -16.43 -1.22 36.77
CA LEU A 68 -16.53 -2.30 35.80
C LEU A 68 -17.11 -1.80 34.46
N ALA A 69 -18.11 -0.93 34.50
CA ALA A 69 -18.68 -0.32 33.30
C ALA A 69 -17.65 0.57 32.57
N GLU A 70 -16.88 1.37 33.30
CA GLU A 70 -15.77 2.16 32.75
C GLU A 70 -14.69 1.28 32.11
N PHE A 71 -14.31 0.19 32.77
CA PHE A 71 -13.35 -0.78 32.22
C PHE A 71 -13.88 -1.44 30.94
N ILE A 72 -15.14 -1.87 30.90
CA ILE A 72 -15.76 -2.46 29.71
C ILE A 72 -15.80 -1.44 28.56
N ALA A 73 -16.18 -0.20 28.84
CA ALA A 73 -16.23 0.86 27.85
C ALA A 73 -14.83 1.15 27.26
N ASP A 74 -13.80 1.24 28.10
CA ASP A 74 -12.42 1.40 27.68
C ASP A 74 -11.96 0.27 26.74
N LYS A 75 -12.26 -0.99 27.10
CA LYS A 75 -11.91 -2.14 26.24
C LYS A 75 -12.69 -2.15 24.93
N GLN A 76 -13.96 -1.76 24.92
CA GLN A 76 -14.72 -1.61 23.68
C GLN A 76 -14.09 -0.58 22.74
N VAL A 77 -13.56 0.54 23.29
CA VAL A 77 -12.83 1.54 22.52
C VAL A 77 -11.53 0.95 21.95
N CYS A 78 -10.74 0.22 22.75
CA CYS A 78 -9.53 -0.46 22.26
C CYS A 78 -9.83 -1.45 21.12
N TYR A 79 -10.85 -2.31 21.27
CA TYR A 79 -11.22 -3.26 20.22
C TYR A 79 -11.72 -2.56 18.94
N SER A 80 -12.48 -1.48 19.09
CA SER A 80 -12.95 -0.69 17.94
C SER A 80 -11.78 -0.05 17.19
N ARG A 81 -10.78 0.47 17.91
CA ARG A 81 -9.54 1.00 17.33
C ARG A 81 -8.74 -0.09 16.61
N ARG A 82 -8.67 -1.31 17.17
CA ARG A 82 -8.00 -2.44 16.51
C ARG A 82 -8.64 -2.79 15.18
N ILE A 83 -9.97 -2.93 15.16
CA ILE A 83 -10.70 -3.22 13.92
C ILE A 83 -10.49 -2.12 12.88
N ALA A 84 -10.48 -0.84 13.31
CA ALA A 84 -10.19 0.27 12.41
C ALA A 84 -8.75 0.24 11.87
N ASP A 85 -7.76 -0.09 12.70
CA ASP A 85 -6.36 -0.24 12.28
C ASP A 85 -6.19 -1.42 11.30
N GLU A 86 -6.85 -2.55 11.54
CA GLU A 86 -6.86 -3.72 10.64
C GLU A 86 -7.48 -3.36 9.28
N ALA A 87 -8.63 -2.69 9.28
CA ALA A 87 -9.29 -2.22 8.06
C ALA A 87 -8.42 -1.23 7.28
N LYS A 88 -7.73 -0.32 7.99
CA LYS A 88 -6.80 0.62 7.36
C LYS A 88 -5.58 -0.09 6.76
N ASN A 89 -5.05 -1.11 7.43
CA ASN A 89 -3.94 -1.89 6.89
C ASN A 89 -4.34 -2.63 5.61
N ALA A 90 -5.52 -3.26 5.60
CA ALA A 90 -6.07 -3.89 4.41
C ALA A 90 -6.22 -2.90 3.25
N LEU A 91 -6.76 -1.71 3.53
CA LEU A 91 -6.87 -0.64 2.51
C LEU A 91 -5.49 -0.22 1.96
N LEU A 92 -4.49 -0.05 2.83
CA LEU A 92 -3.13 0.30 2.40
C LEU A 92 -2.50 -0.76 1.51
N ILE A 93 -2.70 -2.04 1.84
CA ILE A 93 -2.23 -3.17 1.01
C ILE A 93 -2.86 -3.09 -0.38
N SER A 94 -4.17 -2.91 -0.46
CA SER A 94 -4.87 -2.80 -1.75
C SER A 94 -4.45 -1.57 -2.57
N VAL A 95 -4.13 -0.45 -1.91
CA VAL A 95 -3.57 0.74 -2.58
C VAL A 95 -2.20 0.44 -3.18
N ILE A 96 -1.33 -0.25 -2.44
CA ILE A 96 0.00 -0.64 -2.93
C ILE A 96 -0.12 -1.61 -4.11
N GLU A 97 -1.01 -2.60 -4.01
CA GLU A 97 -1.29 -3.55 -5.09
C GLU A 97 -1.76 -2.86 -6.36
N TYR A 98 -2.69 -1.90 -6.24
CA TYR A 98 -3.15 -1.09 -7.35
C TYR A 98 -2.02 -0.27 -7.99
N GLU A 99 -1.25 0.47 -7.19
CA GLU A 99 -0.15 1.31 -7.71
C GLU A 99 0.94 0.46 -8.41
N GLN A 100 1.20 -0.74 -7.89
CA GLN A 100 2.13 -1.69 -8.52
C GLN A 100 1.57 -2.26 -9.82
N ALA A 101 0.29 -2.65 -9.84
CA ALA A 101 -0.38 -3.15 -11.04
C ALA A 101 -0.37 -2.09 -12.15
N VAL A 102 -0.60 -0.81 -11.83
CA VAL A 102 -0.53 0.29 -12.82
C VAL A 102 0.88 0.43 -13.40
N ARG A 103 1.92 0.41 -12.57
CA ARG A 103 3.31 0.50 -13.04
C ARG A 103 3.69 -0.71 -13.89
N ARG A 104 3.36 -1.91 -13.40
CA ARG A 104 3.68 -3.17 -14.08
C ARG A 104 2.93 -3.29 -15.40
N LYS A 105 1.66 -2.89 -15.45
CA LYS A 105 0.89 -2.78 -16.69
C LYS A 105 1.60 -1.87 -17.70
N ALA A 106 2.04 -0.69 -17.29
CA ALA A 106 2.75 0.23 -18.20
C ALA A 106 4.07 -0.37 -18.74
N GLU A 107 4.82 -1.11 -17.91
CA GLU A 107 6.01 -1.84 -18.36
C GLU A 107 5.68 -2.95 -19.37
N LEU A 108 4.63 -3.73 -19.11
CA LEU A 108 4.19 -4.82 -19.98
C LEU A 108 3.65 -4.28 -21.31
N GLU A 109 2.89 -3.19 -21.29
CA GLU A 109 2.43 -2.50 -22.50
C GLU A 109 3.61 -1.96 -23.32
N LEU A 110 4.65 -1.46 -22.67
CA LEU A 110 5.88 -1.03 -23.33
C LEU A 110 6.62 -2.21 -23.98
N LEU A 111 6.65 -3.38 -23.34
CA LEU A 111 7.23 -4.60 -23.93
C LEU A 111 6.42 -5.11 -25.12
N ILE A 112 5.08 -5.07 -25.04
CA ILE A 112 4.19 -5.52 -26.12
C ILE A 112 4.26 -4.58 -27.32
N ASN A 113 4.11 -3.28 -27.08
CA ASN A 113 3.97 -2.29 -28.16
C ASN A 113 5.32 -1.73 -28.64
N GLY A 114 6.35 -1.84 -27.81
CA GLY A 114 7.61 -1.14 -28.03
C GLY A 114 7.44 0.38 -27.88
N ARG A 115 8.53 1.09 -28.18
CA ARG A 115 8.56 2.55 -28.27
C ARG A 115 9.68 2.97 -29.21
N GLU A 116 9.43 3.96 -30.04
CA GLU A 116 10.47 4.56 -30.88
C GLU A 116 11.39 5.48 -30.07
N ALA A 117 12.65 5.62 -30.53
CA ALA A 117 13.56 6.56 -29.91
C ALA A 117 13.11 8.01 -30.18
N VAL A 118 13.20 8.86 -29.16
CA VAL A 118 12.98 10.30 -29.28
C VAL A 118 14.31 11.00 -29.06
N ALA A 119 14.73 11.81 -30.02
CA ALA A 119 15.93 12.62 -29.88
C ALA A 119 15.70 13.75 -28.87
N GLU A 120 16.77 14.23 -28.23
CA GLU A 120 16.72 15.38 -27.34
C GLU A 120 16.20 16.61 -28.10
N VAL A 121 15.21 17.29 -27.51
CA VAL A 121 14.68 18.56 -28.00
C VAL A 121 15.05 19.63 -26.98
N PRO A 122 15.95 20.57 -27.32
CA PRO A 122 16.34 21.63 -26.40
C PRO A 122 15.19 22.61 -26.14
N GLU A 123 15.21 23.27 -24.98
CA GLU A 123 14.29 24.38 -24.69
C GLU A 123 14.58 25.55 -25.63
N GLU A 124 13.54 26.06 -26.31
CA GLU A 124 13.63 27.30 -27.08
C GLU A 124 12.83 28.41 -26.39
N ARG A 125 13.40 29.60 -26.39
CA ARG A 125 12.78 30.83 -25.87
C ARG A 125 12.64 31.84 -26.98
N ASP A 126 11.50 32.52 -26.99
CA ASP A 126 11.29 33.68 -27.84
C ASP A 126 12.36 34.75 -27.51
N PRO A 127 13.11 35.25 -28.51
CA PRO A 127 14.20 36.18 -28.29
C PRO A 127 13.74 37.56 -27.78
N ASP A 128 12.49 37.94 -28.07
CA ASP A 128 11.92 39.25 -27.75
C ASP A 128 11.13 39.22 -26.42
N THR A 129 10.42 38.13 -26.15
CA THR A 129 9.57 38.01 -24.94
C THR A 129 10.19 37.17 -23.83
N GLN A 130 11.25 36.40 -24.13
CA GLN A 130 11.86 35.38 -23.26
C GLN A 130 10.89 34.26 -22.79
N GLU A 131 9.69 34.20 -23.37
CA GLU A 131 8.72 33.14 -23.10
C GLU A 131 9.21 31.83 -23.71
N ILE A 132 8.95 30.72 -23.02
CA ILE A 132 9.30 29.38 -23.52
C ILE A 132 8.35 29.05 -24.66
N THR A 133 8.90 28.94 -25.87
CA THR A 133 8.15 28.57 -27.08
C THR A 133 8.23 27.07 -27.34
N GLN A 134 9.23 26.40 -26.78
CA GLN A 134 9.39 24.95 -26.84
C GLN A 134 9.93 24.43 -25.51
N GLU A 135 9.19 23.51 -24.90
CA GLU A 135 9.63 22.84 -23.68
C GLU A 135 10.72 21.82 -24.00
N TYR A 136 11.67 21.68 -23.07
CA TYR A 136 12.70 20.66 -23.13
C TYR A 136 12.10 19.25 -23.13
N VAL A 137 12.53 18.41 -24.08
CA VAL A 137 12.22 16.97 -24.11
C VAL A 137 13.52 16.18 -24.02
N ALA A 138 13.68 15.43 -22.94
CA ALA A 138 14.83 14.55 -22.75
C ALA A 138 14.86 13.43 -23.82
N PRO A 139 16.05 12.95 -24.22
CA PRO A 139 16.16 11.84 -25.14
C PRO A 139 15.59 10.55 -24.52
N VAL A 140 14.95 9.73 -25.35
CA VAL A 140 14.31 8.49 -24.94
C VAL A 140 14.79 7.36 -25.83
N GLU A 141 15.24 6.26 -25.22
CA GLU A 141 15.71 5.08 -25.96
C GLU A 141 14.54 4.26 -26.54
N ALA A 142 14.81 3.67 -27.71
CA ALA A 142 13.90 2.74 -28.36
C ALA A 142 13.79 1.44 -27.57
N VAL A 143 12.58 0.89 -27.54
CA VAL A 143 12.29 -0.46 -27.03
C VAL A 143 11.64 -1.22 -28.17
N GLU A 144 12.27 -2.30 -28.63
CA GLU A 144 11.67 -3.14 -29.67
C GLU A 144 10.46 -3.90 -29.11
N PRO A 145 9.34 -3.96 -29.84
CA PRO A 145 8.18 -4.74 -29.43
C PRO A 145 8.50 -6.23 -29.43
N LEU A 146 7.94 -6.95 -28.46
CA LEU A 146 8.09 -8.38 -28.38
C LEU A 146 7.32 -9.05 -29.54
N ALA A 147 8.01 -9.87 -30.32
CA ALA A 147 7.39 -10.55 -31.46
C ALA A 147 6.28 -11.49 -31.00
N GLN A 148 5.12 -11.47 -31.68
CA GLN A 148 3.98 -12.33 -31.36
C GLN A 148 4.25 -13.80 -31.68
N THR A 149 5.04 -14.05 -32.72
CA THR A 149 5.42 -15.38 -33.18
C THR A 149 6.94 -15.48 -33.31
N ILE A 150 7.47 -16.68 -33.11
CA ILE A 150 8.88 -17.01 -33.32
C ILE A 150 9.00 -18.23 -34.24
N GLU A 151 10.16 -18.36 -34.88
CA GLU A 151 10.50 -19.57 -35.63
C GLU A 151 11.15 -20.58 -34.68
N GLN A 152 10.53 -21.75 -34.54
CA GLN A 152 11.04 -22.86 -33.75
C GLN A 152 11.02 -24.13 -34.59
N ASP A 153 12.17 -24.78 -34.75
CA ASP A 153 12.33 -26.00 -35.56
C ASP A 153 11.83 -25.90 -37.01
N GLY A 154 11.80 -24.67 -37.57
CA GLY A 154 11.33 -24.39 -38.92
C GLY A 154 9.81 -24.21 -39.05
N GLU A 155 9.09 -24.14 -37.93
CA GLU A 155 7.68 -23.80 -37.85
C GLU A 155 7.48 -22.46 -37.13
N THR A 156 6.57 -21.64 -37.65
CA THR A 156 6.12 -20.42 -36.98
C THR A 156 5.18 -20.80 -35.83
N VAL A 157 5.61 -20.54 -34.59
CA VAL A 157 4.83 -20.80 -33.37
C VAL A 157 4.59 -19.52 -32.59
N ASP A 158 3.58 -19.51 -31.72
CA ASP A 158 3.35 -18.39 -30.81
C ASP A 158 4.54 -18.21 -29.88
N ASN A 159 4.96 -16.97 -29.68
CA ASN A 159 6.08 -16.66 -28.79
C ASN A 159 5.65 -16.87 -27.33
N PRO A 160 6.21 -17.85 -26.61
CA PRO A 160 5.82 -18.10 -25.21
C PRO A 160 6.06 -16.87 -24.32
N ALA A 161 7.12 -16.09 -24.57
CA ALA A 161 7.37 -14.86 -23.82
C ALA A 161 6.31 -13.78 -24.09
N TYR A 162 5.74 -13.74 -25.31
CA TYR A 162 4.63 -12.83 -25.62
C TYR A 162 3.37 -13.26 -24.88
N LEU A 163 3.06 -14.56 -24.91
CA LEU A 163 1.90 -15.12 -24.23
C LEU A 163 1.97 -14.90 -22.71
N ASP A 164 3.14 -15.09 -22.09
CA ASP A 164 3.38 -14.85 -20.67
C ASP A 164 3.14 -13.36 -20.33
N VAL A 165 3.67 -12.44 -21.14
CA VAL A 165 3.50 -11.00 -20.95
C VAL A 165 2.03 -10.57 -21.09
N VAL A 166 1.30 -11.14 -22.05
CA VAL A 166 -0.14 -10.87 -22.24
C VAL A 166 -0.96 -11.43 -21.08
N ALA A 167 -0.62 -12.61 -20.56
CA ALA A 167 -1.27 -13.18 -19.39
C ALA A 167 -1.04 -12.30 -18.15
N GLU A 168 0.21 -11.89 -17.89
CA GLU A 168 0.55 -11.00 -16.77
C GLU A 168 -0.12 -9.62 -16.89
N LEU A 169 -0.25 -9.10 -18.12
CA LEU A 169 -0.98 -7.85 -18.39
C LEU A 169 -2.45 -7.98 -17.97
N ALA A 170 -3.09 -9.11 -18.30
CA ALA A 170 -4.47 -9.37 -17.92
C ALA A 170 -4.64 -9.49 -16.40
N GLU A 171 -3.68 -10.11 -15.69
CA GLU A 171 -3.66 -10.17 -14.23
C GLU A 171 -3.54 -8.77 -13.61
N CYS A 172 -2.64 -7.92 -14.13
CA CYS A 172 -2.51 -6.54 -13.68
C CYS A 172 -3.79 -5.73 -13.94
N GLN A 173 -4.42 -5.92 -15.10
CA GLN A 173 -5.67 -5.25 -15.44
C GLN A 173 -6.81 -5.66 -14.51
N ALA A 174 -6.90 -6.94 -14.14
CA ALA A 174 -7.89 -7.42 -13.19
C ALA A 174 -7.76 -6.73 -11.83
N VAL A 175 -6.54 -6.57 -11.30
CA VAL A 175 -6.29 -5.83 -10.05
C VAL A 175 -6.74 -4.37 -10.15
N ILE A 176 -6.50 -3.73 -11.30
CA ILE A 176 -6.93 -2.35 -11.55
C ILE A 176 -8.46 -2.24 -11.61
N ASP A 177 -9.12 -3.17 -12.29
CA ASP A 177 -10.58 -3.18 -12.46
C ASP A 177 -11.33 -3.53 -11.17
N GLU A 178 -10.74 -4.35 -10.31
CA GLU A 178 -11.29 -4.74 -9.00
C GLU A 178 -11.05 -3.68 -7.91
N ALA A 179 -10.33 -2.60 -8.21
CA ALA A 179 -10.00 -1.57 -7.22
C ALA A 179 -11.24 -0.86 -6.69
N SER A 180 -11.40 -0.89 -5.36
CA SER A 180 -12.51 -0.21 -4.68
C SER A 180 -12.45 1.33 -4.81
N PRO A 181 -13.59 2.03 -4.71
CA PRO A 181 -13.62 3.51 -4.71
C PRO A 181 -12.74 4.14 -3.62
N GLU A 182 -12.63 3.49 -2.45
CA GLU A 182 -11.77 3.92 -1.36
C GLU A 182 -10.29 3.89 -1.75
N VAL A 183 -9.86 2.83 -2.46
CA VAL A 183 -8.50 2.72 -3.01
C VAL A 183 -8.23 3.85 -4.01
N LEU A 184 -9.13 4.06 -4.98
CA LEU A 184 -8.98 5.09 -6.00
C LEU A 184 -8.93 6.50 -5.40
N THR A 185 -9.78 6.77 -4.41
CA THR A 185 -9.78 8.04 -3.67
C THR A 185 -8.43 8.26 -2.98
N GLN A 186 -7.91 7.24 -2.30
CA GLN A 186 -6.64 7.35 -1.58
C GLN A 186 -5.45 7.59 -2.51
N VAL A 187 -5.46 6.97 -3.71
CA VAL A 187 -4.45 7.20 -4.75
C VAL A 187 -4.54 8.64 -5.30
N SER A 188 -5.74 9.13 -5.61
CA SER A 188 -5.93 10.49 -6.14
C SER A 188 -5.49 11.60 -5.20
N GLN A 189 -5.56 11.37 -3.87
CA GLN A 189 -5.17 12.35 -2.86
C GLN A 189 -3.65 12.43 -2.65
N ARG A 190 -2.88 11.50 -3.24
CA ARG A 190 -1.41 11.47 -3.17
C ARG A 190 -0.72 12.14 -4.37
N GLN A 191 -1.47 12.41 -5.44
CA GLN A 191 -1.00 13.17 -6.61
C GLN A 191 -1.09 14.66 -6.34
#